data_AF-A0A1G6QXD7-F1
#
_entry.id   AF-A0A1G6QXD7-F1
#
_cell.length_a   1.000
_cell.length_b   1.000
_cell.length_c   1.000
_cell.angle_alpha   90.00
_cell.angle_beta   90.00
_cell.angle_gamma   90.00
#
_symmetry.space_group_name_H-M   'P 1'
#
loop_
_entity.id
_entity.type
_entity.pdbx_description
1 polymer ?
#
loop_
_entity_poly.entity_id
_entity_poly.type
_entity_poly.pdbx_seq_one_letter_code
_entity_poly.pdbx_strand_id
1 'polypeptide(L)'
;MPVSETAVVERIARVLAGQRLSVNGDGASAHCAEAVDDGWPNHVSDAVAILHTLREPDRTMAQVGDPVIWRAMVMAALETA
;
A
#
# COMPACT_ATOMS: atom_id res chain seq x y z
N MET A 1 2.49 18.35 -9.09
CA MET A 1 1.75 17.13 -8.70
C MET A 1 1.84 17.02 -7.19
N PRO A 2 0.72 16.81 -6.46
CA PRO A 2 0.80 16.60 -5.00
C PRO A 2 1.55 15.30 -4.68
N VAL A 3 2.35 15.32 -3.62
CA VAL A 3 3.03 14.15 -3.05
C VAL A 3 2.32 13.81 -1.75
N SER A 4 2.04 12.53 -1.52
CA SER A 4 1.38 12.10 -0.28
C SER A 4 2.31 12.31 0.92
N GLU A 5 1.75 12.77 2.04
CA GLU A 5 2.48 12.95 3.29
C GLU A 5 2.73 11.62 4.03
N THR A 6 2.04 10.54 3.66
CA THR A 6 2.18 9.21 4.27
C THR A 6 2.89 8.23 3.34
N ALA A 7 3.71 7.36 3.95
CA ALA A 7 4.44 6.34 3.23
C ALA A 7 3.50 5.39 2.48
N VAL A 8 3.90 4.88 1.32
CA VAL A 8 3.06 3.95 0.55
C VAL A 8 2.79 2.64 1.30
N VAL A 9 3.74 2.18 2.12
CA VAL A 9 3.59 1.01 2.99
C VAL A 9 2.45 1.23 3.97
N GLU A 10 2.44 2.36 4.69
CA GLU A 10 1.36 2.72 5.61
C GLU A 10 0.01 2.79 4.88
N ARG A 11 -0.04 3.43 3.71
CA ARG A 11 -1.28 3.55 2.94
C ARG A 11 -1.84 2.18 2.53
N ILE A 12 -1.00 1.26 2.06
CA ILE A 12 -1.41 -0.11 1.73
C ILE A 12 -1.86 -0.86 3.00
N ALA A 13 -1.10 -0.75 4.08
CA ALA A 13 -1.41 -1.42 5.34
C ALA A 13 -2.74 -0.92 5.96
N ARG A 14 -3.04 0.37 5.86
CA ARG A 14 -4.33 0.96 6.26
C ARG A 14 -5.49 0.42 5.41
N VAL A 15 -5.28 0.23 4.10
CA VAL A 15 -6.27 -0.43 3.23
C VAL A 15 -6.52 -1.87 3.69
N LEU A 16 -5.46 -2.63 3.97
CA LEU A 16 -5.55 -4.01 4.45
C LEU A 16 -6.24 -4.11 5.82
N ALA A 17 -6.00 -3.17 6.73
CA ALA A 17 -6.72 -3.08 8.01
C ALA A 17 -8.20 -2.77 7.78
N GLY A 18 -8.49 -1.75 6.96
CA GLY A 18 -9.86 -1.32 6.65
C GLY A 18 -10.68 -2.42 5.99
N GLN A 19 -10.07 -3.21 5.10
CA GLN A 19 -10.75 -4.31 4.43
C GLN A 19 -11.26 -5.36 5.42
N ARG A 20 -10.53 -5.62 6.52
CA ARG A 20 -10.92 -6.61 7.54
C ARG A 20 -11.90 -6.07 8.58
N LEU A 21 -11.93 -4.75 8.79
CA LEU A 21 -12.69 -4.12 9.88
C LEU A 21 -14.00 -3.47 9.40
N SER A 22 -14.02 -2.89 8.22
CA SER A 22 -15.13 -2.09 7.70
C SER A 22 -16.25 -2.95 7.11
N VAL A 23 -17.50 -2.50 7.24
CA VAL A 23 -18.65 -3.10 6.50
C VAL A 23 -18.52 -2.95 4.99
N ASN A 24 -17.73 -1.97 4.52
CA ASN A 24 -17.47 -1.79 3.09
C ASN A 24 -16.38 -2.74 2.57
N GLY A 25 -15.74 -3.50 3.46
CA GLY A 25 -14.90 -4.65 3.13
C GLY A 25 -15.56 -5.93 3.63
N ASP A 26 -14.78 -6.78 4.28
CA ASP A 26 -15.20 -8.06 4.85
C ASP A 26 -15.50 -7.98 6.36
N GLY A 27 -15.45 -6.78 6.93
CA GLY A 27 -15.69 -6.54 8.35
C GLY A 27 -17.14 -6.19 8.68
N ALA A 28 -17.36 -5.74 9.92
CA ALA A 28 -18.70 -5.46 10.43
C ALA A 28 -18.85 -4.05 11.02
N SER A 29 -17.78 -3.24 11.07
CA SER A 29 -17.83 -1.91 11.66
C SER A 29 -18.18 -0.83 10.64
N ALA A 30 -19.26 -0.08 10.90
CA ALA A 30 -19.65 1.10 10.11
C ALA A 30 -18.68 2.27 10.27
N HIS A 31 -17.96 2.31 11.40
CA HIS A 31 -17.01 3.37 11.75
C HIS A 31 -15.72 2.72 12.28
N CYS A 32 -14.74 2.54 11.39
CA CYS A 32 -13.51 1.83 11.72
C CYS A 32 -12.25 2.69 11.64
N ALA A 33 -12.38 4.03 11.55
CA ALA A 33 -11.22 4.90 11.33
C ALA A 33 -10.16 4.75 12.43
N GLU A 34 -10.55 4.87 13.70
CA GLU A 34 -9.64 4.72 14.84
C GLU A 34 -9.04 3.30 14.91
N ALA A 35 -9.88 2.27 14.71
CA ALA A 35 -9.40 0.89 14.67
C ALA A 35 -8.44 0.61 13.51
N VAL A 36 -8.58 1.30 12.38
CA VAL A 36 -7.63 1.24 11.25
C VAL A 36 -6.34 1.94 11.61
N ASP A 37 -6.41 3.12 12.24
CA ASP A 37 -5.23 3.87 12.69
C ASP A 37 -4.40 3.06 13.71
N ASP A 38 -5.06 2.33 14.60
CA ASP A 38 -4.39 1.45 15.57
C ASP A 38 -3.92 0.13 14.95
N GLY A 39 -4.68 -0.42 14.01
CA GLY A 39 -4.50 -1.78 13.50
C GLY A 39 -3.57 -1.91 12.30
N TRP A 40 -3.38 -0.85 11.51
CA TRP A 40 -2.58 -0.92 10.29
C TRP A 40 -1.13 -1.37 10.48
N PRO A 41 -0.41 -1.06 11.58
CA PRO A 41 0.98 -1.50 11.73
C PRO A 41 1.12 -3.03 11.67
N ASN A 42 0.09 -3.79 12.06
CA ASN A 42 0.06 -5.25 11.98
C ASN A 42 0.00 -5.79 10.54
N HIS A 43 -0.21 -4.92 9.56
CA HIS A 43 -0.29 -5.26 8.13
C HIS A 43 0.90 -4.74 7.32
N VAL A 44 1.94 -4.22 7.97
CA VAL A 44 3.16 -3.75 7.29
C VAL A 44 3.83 -4.86 6.50
N SER A 45 3.95 -6.07 7.06
CA SER A 45 4.55 -7.22 6.36
C SER A 45 3.78 -7.58 5.09
N ASP A 46 2.45 -7.56 5.14
CA ASP A 46 1.59 -7.80 3.99
C ASP A 46 1.75 -6.71 2.93
N ALA A 47 1.84 -5.44 3.35
CA ALA A 47 2.06 -4.30 2.46
C ALA A 47 3.41 -4.37 1.75
N VAL A 48 4.48 -4.77 2.46
CA VAL A 48 5.81 -5.01 1.90
C VAL A 48 5.78 -6.17 0.89
N ALA A 49 5.09 -7.26 1.22
CA ALA A 49 4.92 -8.39 0.31
C ALA A 49 4.22 -7.97 -0.99
N ILE A 50 3.21 -7.11 -0.92
CA ILE A 50 2.56 -6.53 -2.10
C ILE A 50 3.56 -5.69 -2.91
N LEU A 51 4.32 -4.80 -2.28
CA LEU A 51 5.32 -3.99 -3.00
C LEU A 51 6.40 -4.85 -3.68
N HIS A 52 6.75 -6.00 -3.10
CA HIS A 52 7.66 -6.96 -3.74
C HIS A 52 7.12 -7.54 -5.04
N THR A 53 5.79 -7.70 -5.19
CA THR A 53 5.18 -8.13 -6.46
C THR A 53 5.18 -7.00 -7.51
N LEU A 54 5.25 -5.76 -7.05
CA LEU A 54 5.22 -4.56 -7.89
C LEU A 54 6.59 -4.07 -8.34
N ARG A 55 7.71 -4.74 -8.00
CA ARG A 55 9.07 -4.29 -8.42
C ARG A 55 9.26 -4.25 -9.93
N GLU A 56 8.50 -5.05 -10.66
CA GLU A 56 8.52 -5.12 -12.12
C GLU A 56 7.16 -4.65 -12.64
N PRO A 57 7.11 -3.61 -13.49
CA PRO A 57 5.87 -3.18 -14.09
C PRO A 57 5.43 -4.18 -15.16
N ASP A 58 4.12 -4.31 -15.38
CA ASP A 58 3.63 -5.10 -16.50
C ASP A 58 3.85 -4.39 -17.86
N ARG A 59 3.48 -5.07 -18.96
CA ARG A 59 3.66 -4.54 -20.32
C ARG A 59 2.90 -3.24 -20.55
N THR A 60 1.69 -3.10 -20.01
CA THR A 60 0.86 -1.92 -20.21
C THR A 60 1.45 -0.73 -19.45
N MET A 61 1.92 -0.95 -18.22
CA MET A 61 2.64 0.05 -17.43
C MET A 61 3.94 0.49 -18.12
N ALA A 62 4.72 -0.46 -18.65
CA ALA A 62 5.97 -0.17 -19.34
C ALA A 62 5.79 0.59 -20.67
N GLN A 63 4.62 0.50 -21.31
CA GLN A 63 4.32 1.25 -22.54
C GLN A 63 4.06 2.73 -22.29
N VAL A 64 3.62 3.09 -21.09
CA VAL A 64 3.22 4.47 -20.73
C VAL A 64 4.17 5.16 -19.77
N GLY A 65 5.24 4.48 -19.34
CA GLY A 65 6.18 4.97 -18.34
C GLY A 65 7.58 4.39 -18.50
N ASP A 66 8.45 4.68 -17.54
CA ASP A 66 9.83 4.19 -17.50
C ASP A 66 9.97 3.05 -16.47
N PRO A 67 10.23 1.80 -16.89
CA PRO A 67 10.39 0.67 -15.98
C PRO A 67 11.55 0.81 -14.99
N VAL A 68 12.62 1.51 -15.35
CA VAL A 68 13.78 1.73 -14.48
C VAL A 68 13.40 2.68 -13.36
N ILE A 69 12.73 3.78 -13.69
CA ILE A 69 12.24 4.75 -12.69
C ILE A 69 11.21 4.08 -11.78
N TRP A 70 10.27 3.32 -12.34
CA TRP A 70 9.28 2.58 -11.56
C TRP A 70 9.93 1.66 -10.52
N ARG A 71 10.89 0.83 -10.96
CA ARG A 71 11.61 -0.07 -10.06
C ARG A 71 12.35 0.71 -8.97
N ALA A 72 13.01 1.82 -9.31
CA ALA A 72 13.70 2.66 -8.34
C ALA A 72 12.74 3.24 -7.28
N MET A 73 11.54 3.68 -7.67
CA MET A 73 10.53 4.18 -6.74
C MET A 73 10.02 3.09 -5.79
N VAL A 74 9.76 1.88 -6.30
CA VAL A 74 9.33 0.75 -5.46
C VAL A 74 10.43 0.33 -4.50
N MET A 75 11.69 0.29 -4.95
CA MET A 75 12.82 -0.03 -4.07
C MET A 75 13.02 1.03 -2.98
N ALA A 76 12.91 2.32 -3.31
CA ALA A 76 12.99 3.40 -2.33
C ALA A 76 11.90 3.27 -1.24
N ALA A 77 10.68 2.86 -1.62
CA ALA A 77 9.61 2.60 -0.65
C ALA A 77 9.92 1.40 0.27
N LEU A 78 10.55 0.36 -0.27
CA LEU A 78 10.92 -0.85 0.48
C LEU A 78 12.08 -0.63 1.46
N GLU A 79 13.02 0.28 1.14
CA GLU A 79 14.16 0.61 2.02
C GLU A 79 13.73 1.36 3.29
N THR A 80 12.57 2.03 3.24
CA THR A 80 12.00 2.79 4.36
C THR A 80 10.95 2.02 5.16
N ALA A 81 10.68 0.76 4.77
CA ALA A 81 9.59 -0.06 5.30
C ALA A 81 9.94 -0.76 6.61
#